data_AF-A0AAW7XI45-F1
#
_entry.id   AF-A0AAW7XI45-F1
#
_cell.length_a   1.000
_cell.length_b   1.000
_cell.length_c   1.000
_cell.angle_alpha   90.00
_cell.angle_beta   90.00
_cell.angle_gamma   90.00
#
_symmetry.space_group_name_H-M   'P 1'
#
loop_
_entity.id
_entity.type
_entity.pdbx_description
1 polymer ?
#
loop_
_entity_poly.entity_id
_entity_poly.type
_entity_poly.pdbx_seq_one_letter_code
_entity_poly.pdbx_strand_id
1 'polypeptide(L)'
;MPFLRLFIFSFLLLPVTSHADNNLPIFGDTTSGIISLSKEHELGQAWARSLRGSAKLLDDPITYSYLNDLLWKLASHSQLQDRRLDLIVLDNPTLNAFAVPGGIIGIHGGLILSADNEDELASVVAHELAHLSQRHFASQLEEARRNRPFTLAALLASILVASADGQAGAAAISTTIASQQSAALAFSRQNEQEADRVGMQTLVNAGIDPEAMPRMFSRLLRSQRFDQNRLPEFLLTHPVSESRIADALNRSAQLPDQPASKNSKEYEIIRTRMTVHFAKSPQDSYAFYRQAVDASPTPTALYGLALSSIETNRYQEAHQALKQLPNDWQSMLYIKLTVAEIYLAEQNWQTAVESLQALNELYPYTYTVEKLLSKALMAQGQPAQAIRVMNNIKRDYPKDVDNWYLLAEAYGQNNERMNVHLTRIEYFLLTGQTDKANQQITFARREKNQSQYEIARLDQLEQETKAVRDAMKMDI
;
A
#
# COMPACT_ATOMS: atom_id res chain seq x y z
N MET A 1 -46.16 -74.55 26.22
CA MET A 1 -44.83 -73.97 26.46
C MET A 1 -44.24 -73.53 25.12
N PRO A 2 -44.37 -72.25 24.73
CA PRO A 2 -43.91 -71.78 23.42
C PRO A 2 -42.46 -71.28 23.46
N PHE A 3 -41.78 -71.47 22.32
CA PHE A 3 -40.43 -70.99 22.02
C PHE A 3 -40.44 -69.47 21.79
N LEU A 4 -39.53 -68.73 22.42
CA LEU A 4 -39.27 -67.31 22.16
C LEU A 4 -37.92 -67.18 21.43
N ARG A 5 -37.95 -66.77 20.16
CA ARG A 5 -36.76 -66.42 19.36
C ARG A 5 -36.35 -64.99 19.65
N LEU A 6 -35.12 -64.78 20.11
CA LEU A 6 -34.52 -63.48 20.36
C LEU A 6 -33.86 -62.98 19.07
N PHE A 7 -34.34 -61.87 18.51
CA PHE A 7 -33.70 -61.15 17.40
C PHE A 7 -32.67 -60.18 18.00
N ILE A 8 -31.39 -60.34 17.64
CA ILE A 8 -30.31 -59.40 17.98
C ILE A 8 -30.21 -58.37 16.84
N PHE A 9 -30.60 -57.12 17.11
CA PHE A 9 -30.34 -55.99 16.22
C PHE A 9 -28.94 -55.43 16.52
N SER A 10 -28.02 -55.58 15.57
CA SER A 10 -26.69 -54.97 15.63
C SER A 10 -26.78 -53.52 15.13
N PHE A 11 -26.56 -52.56 16.02
CA PHE A 11 -26.48 -51.14 15.69
C PHE A 11 -25.04 -50.81 15.25
N LEU A 12 -24.86 -50.48 13.96
CA LEU A 12 -23.61 -49.91 13.46
C LEU A 12 -23.48 -48.46 13.97
N LEU A 13 -22.50 -48.21 14.83
CA LEU A 13 -22.06 -46.87 15.23
C LEU A 13 -21.09 -46.32 14.19
N LEU A 14 -21.54 -45.34 13.41
CA LEU A 14 -20.65 -44.49 12.59
C LEU A 14 -20.05 -43.38 13.48
N PRO A 15 -18.75 -43.07 13.36
CA PRO A 15 -18.14 -41.98 14.11
C PRO A 15 -18.59 -40.65 13.51
N VAL A 16 -19.36 -39.87 14.28
CA VAL A 16 -19.66 -38.47 13.96
C VAL A 16 -18.46 -37.64 14.40
N THR A 17 -17.66 -37.16 13.46
CA THR A 17 -16.64 -36.14 13.72
C THR A 17 -17.34 -34.79 13.89
N SER A 18 -17.63 -34.45 15.14
CA SER A 18 -18.03 -33.10 15.54
C SER A 18 -16.89 -32.13 15.24
N HIS A 19 -17.00 -31.34 14.17
CA HIS A 19 -16.23 -30.12 14.02
C HIS A 19 -16.77 -29.10 15.03
N ALA A 20 -16.01 -28.87 16.10
CA ALA A 20 -16.32 -27.81 17.05
C ALA A 20 -16.12 -26.46 16.34
N ASP A 21 -17.22 -25.84 15.97
CA ASP A 21 -17.28 -24.46 15.53
C ASP A 21 -16.93 -23.58 16.76
N ASN A 22 -15.70 -23.03 16.79
CA ASN A 22 -15.18 -22.22 17.89
C ASN A 22 -15.81 -20.81 17.91
N ASN A 23 -17.15 -20.74 17.88
CA ASN A 23 -17.92 -19.55 18.18
C ASN A 23 -18.32 -19.55 19.66
N LEU A 24 -17.33 -19.42 20.55
CA LEU A 24 -17.62 -19.06 21.94
C LEU A 24 -17.88 -17.54 21.99
N PRO A 25 -19.09 -17.10 22.40
CA PRO A 25 -19.33 -15.69 22.64
C PRO A 25 -18.50 -15.27 23.85
N ILE A 26 -17.64 -14.26 23.66
CA ILE A 26 -16.96 -13.61 24.78
C ILE A 26 -18.02 -12.76 25.49
N PHE A 27 -18.57 -13.28 26.57
CA PHE A 27 -19.47 -12.52 27.44
C PHE A 27 -18.65 -11.49 28.22
N GLY A 28 -18.74 -10.22 27.82
CA GLY A 28 -18.09 -9.13 28.55
C GLY A 28 -17.84 -7.84 27.77
N ASP A 29 -18.10 -7.80 26.46
CA ASP A 29 -17.78 -6.61 25.67
C ASP A 29 -19.03 -6.04 24.97
N THR A 30 -19.77 -5.21 25.70
CA THR A 30 -20.87 -4.41 25.13
C THR A 30 -20.38 -3.12 24.47
N THR A 31 -19.05 -2.97 24.30
CA THR A 31 -18.38 -1.79 23.72
C THR A 31 -17.58 -2.10 22.45
N SER A 32 -17.28 -3.37 22.17
CA SER A 32 -16.81 -3.81 20.86
C SER A 32 -17.97 -3.76 19.87
N GLY A 33 -17.82 -2.95 18.82
CA GLY A 33 -18.74 -2.94 17.69
C GLY A 33 -19.02 -4.36 17.18
N ILE A 34 -20.19 -4.54 16.57
CA ILE A 34 -20.76 -5.83 16.14
C ILE A 34 -19.81 -6.66 15.23
N ILE A 35 -18.75 -6.04 14.69
CA ILE A 35 -17.77 -6.64 13.79
C ILE A 35 -16.46 -6.94 14.55
N SER A 36 -15.98 -8.18 14.50
CA SER A 36 -14.69 -8.58 15.09
C SER A 36 -13.50 -8.04 14.29
N LEU A 37 -12.32 -7.92 14.93
CA LEU A 37 -11.06 -7.56 14.23
C LEU A 37 -10.70 -8.54 13.12
N SER A 38 -11.02 -9.83 13.28
CA SER A 38 -10.83 -10.82 12.21
C SER A 38 -11.71 -10.53 11.00
N LYS A 39 -12.97 -10.13 11.22
CA LYS A 39 -13.90 -9.78 10.15
C LYS A 39 -13.53 -8.46 9.48
N GLU A 40 -13.09 -7.46 10.25
CA GLU A 40 -12.51 -6.23 9.70
C GLU A 40 -11.33 -6.51 8.79
N HIS A 41 -10.43 -7.42 9.20
CA HIS A 41 -9.31 -7.83 8.36
C HIS A 41 -9.75 -8.48 7.06
N GLU A 42 -10.70 -9.41 7.09
CA GLU A 42 -11.24 -10.04 5.89
C GLU A 42 -11.83 -9.01 4.92
N LEU A 43 -12.63 -8.06 5.43
CA LEU A 43 -13.22 -6.98 4.64
C LEU A 43 -12.15 -6.06 4.03
N GLY A 44 -11.16 -5.67 4.82
CA GLY A 44 -10.01 -4.89 4.36
C GLY A 44 -9.24 -5.57 3.24
N GLN A 45 -8.99 -6.87 3.37
CA GLN A 45 -8.30 -7.64 2.34
C GLN A 45 -9.13 -7.75 1.05
N ALA A 46 -10.45 -7.93 1.14
CA ALA A 46 -11.33 -7.92 -0.03
C ALA A 46 -11.30 -6.56 -0.74
N TRP A 47 -11.34 -5.46 0.03
CA TRP A 47 -11.22 -4.10 -0.51
C TRP A 47 -9.86 -3.85 -1.16
N ALA A 48 -8.77 -4.20 -0.48
CA ALA A 48 -7.40 -4.06 -0.97
C ALA A 48 -7.17 -4.84 -2.28
N ARG A 49 -7.79 -6.02 -2.42
CA ARG A 49 -7.76 -6.80 -3.68
C ARG A 49 -8.38 -6.03 -4.83
N SER A 50 -9.55 -5.45 -4.60
CA SER A 50 -10.22 -4.65 -5.61
C SER A 50 -9.39 -3.43 -6.00
N LEU A 51 -8.79 -2.74 -5.02
CA LEU A 51 -7.93 -1.58 -5.28
C LEU A 51 -6.70 -1.95 -6.12
N ARG A 52 -5.97 -2.99 -5.74
CA ARG A 52 -4.78 -3.45 -6.49
C ARG A 52 -5.13 -3.88 -7.92
N GLY A 53 -6.36 -4.33 -8.17
CA GLY A 53 -6.83 -4.71 -9.49
C GLY A 53 -7.30 -3.55 -10.37
N SER A 54 -7.63 -2.39 -9.79
CA SER A 54 -8.23 -1.25 -10.51
C SER A 54 -7.37 0.01 -10.53
N ALA A 55 -6.52 0.23 -9.54
CA ALA A 55 -5.70 1.42 -9.39
C ALA A 55 -4.26 1.20 -9.87
N LYS A 56 -3.63 2.29 -10.34
CA LYS A 56 -2.20 2.28 -10.69
C LYS A 56 -1.37 2.36 -9.41
N LEU A 57 -0.61 1.31 -9.12
CA LEU A 57 0.34 1.31 -8.01
C LEU A 57 1.64 2.02 -8.41
N LEU A 58 2.32 2.61 -7.43
CA LEU A 58 3.60 3.26 -7.64
C LEU A 58 4.71 2.21 -7.80
N ASP A 59 5.30 2.10 -9.00
CA ASP A 59 6.47 1.24 -9.27
C ASP A 59 7.78 1.96 -8.90
N ASP A 60 7.94 2.31 -7.62
CA ASP A 60 9.20 2.83 -7.08
C ASP A 60 9.52 2.17 -5.74
N PRO A 61 10.38 1.13 -5.70
CA PRO A 61 10.65 0.40 -4.47
C PRO A 61 11.32 1.28 -3.41
N ILE A 62 12.09 2.30 -3.82
CA ILE A 62 12.78 3.22 -2.89
C ILE A 62 11.75 4.07 -2.13
N THR A 63 10.79 4.67 -2.84
CA THR A 63 9.69 5.42 -2.21
C THR A 63 8.78 4.52 -1.38
N TYR A 64 8.47 3.31 -1.86
CA TYR A 64 7.70 2.34 -1.07
C TYR A 64 8.38 2.02 0.27
N SER A 65 9.68 1.72 0.25
CA SER A 65 10.43 1.38 1.47
C SER A 65 10.43 2.53 2.47
N TYR A 66 10.67 3.76 2.01
CA TYR A 66 10.64 4.93 2.88
C TYR A 66 9.27 5.11 3.55
N LEU A 67 8.18 5.02 2.78
CA LEU A 67 6.82 5.14 3.33
C LEU A 67 6.47 4.00 4.28
N ASN A 68 6.93 2.78 3.97
CA ASN A 68 6.77 1.63 4.85
C ASN A 68 7.52 1.81 6.18
N ASP A 69 8.75 2.32 6.13
CA ASP A 69 9.56 2.57 7.33
C ASP A 69 8.95 3.69 8.18
N LEU A 70 8.47 4.77 7.55
CA LEU A 70 7.73 5.84 8.23
C LEU A 70 6.45 5.29 8.89
N LEU A 71 5.68 4.48 8.15
CA LEU A 71 4.47 3.85 8.65
C LEU A 71 4.76 3.00 9.90
N TRP A 72 5.77 2.13 9.85
CA TRP A 72 6.11 1.25 10.97
C TRP A 72 6.71 2.01 12.15
N LYS A 73 7.49 3.07 11.91
CA LYS A 73 7.93 4.00 12.96
C LYS A 73 6.72 4.54 13.72
N LEU A 74 5.75 5.14 13.03
CA LEU A 74 4.57 5.71 13.65
C LEU A 74 3.67 4.64 14.31
N ALA A 75 3.45 3.51 13.63
CA ALA A 75 2.62 2.41 14.14
C ALA A 75 3.16 1.86 15.46
N SER A 76 4.48 1.80 15.64
CA SER A 76 5.11 1.34 16.88
C SER A 76 4.77 2.20 18.10
N HIS A 77 4.46 3.49 17.88
CA HIS A 77 4.10 4.49 18.89
C HIS A 77 2.60 4.80 18.95
N SER A 78 1.81 4.13 18.12
CA SER A 78 0.35 4.30 18.02
C SER A 78 -0.42 3.44 19.02
N GLN A 79 -1.74 3.65 19.10
CA GLN A 79 -2.66 2.88 19.95
C GLN A 79 -3.27 1.65 19.23
N LEU A 80 -2.71 1.23 18.08
CA LEU A 80 -3.18 0.07 17.33
C LEU A 80 -3.17 -1.22 18.16
N GLN A 81 -4.33 -1.87 18.23
CA GLN A 81 -4.47 -3.21 18.82
C GLN A 81 -4.04 -4.32 17.86
N ASP A 82 -4.50 -4.24 16.60
CA ASP A 82 -4.09 -5.15 15.53
C ASP A 82 -3.07 -4.45 14.63
N ARG A 83 -1.86 -5.01 14.58
CA ARG A 83 -0.73 -4.46 13.82
C ARG A 83 -0.52 -5.16 12.47
N ARG A 84 -1.51 -5.91 11.97
CA ARG A 84 -1.47 -6.46 10.61
C ARG A 84 -1.69 -5.36 9.57
N LEU A 85 -0.67 -4.52 9.38
CA LEU A 85 -0.70 -3.39 8.46
C LEU A 85 -0.35 -3.82 7.03
N ASP A 86 -0.92 -3.11 6.06
CA ASP A 86 -0.74 -3.35 4.64
C ASP A 86 -0.71 -2.00 3.90
N LEU A 87 0.49 -1.60 3.49
CA LEU A 87 0.71 -0.34 2.77
C LEU A 87 0.45 -0.53 1.28
N ILE A 88 -0.38 0.36 0.71
CA ILE A 88 -0.60 0.48 -0.73
C ILE A 88 -0.23 1.90 -1.15
N VAL A 89 0.77 2.03 -2.02
CA VAL A 89 1.19 3.33 -2.55
C VAL A 89 0.64 3.48 -3.97
N LEU A 90 -0.16 4.53 -4.18
CA LEU A 90 -0.83 4.80 -5.44
C LEU A 90 -0.04 5.82 -6.26
N ASP A 91 0.12 5.52 -7.54
CA ASP A 91 0.72 6.41 -8.53
C ASP A 91 -0.28 7.50 -8.94
N ASN A 92 -0.50 8.45 -8.04
CA ASN A 92 -1.45 9.54 -8.20
C ASN A 92 -0.84 10.85 -7.68
N PRO A 93 -0.81 11.94 -8.48
CA PRO A 93 -0.26 13.22 -8.07
C PRO A 93 -1.18 14.01 -7.12
N THR A 94 -2.40 13.53 -6.83
CA THR A 94 -3.29 14.19 -5.86
C THR A 94 -2.82 13.99 -4.42
N LEU A 95 -3.15 14.95 -3.57
CA LEU A 95 -2.97 14.83 -2.13
C LEU A 95 -4.08 13.93 -1.57
N ASN A 96 -3.70 12.70 -1.21
CA ASN A 96 -4.60 11.80 -0.50
C ASN A 96 -3.84 10.75 0.32
N ALA A 97 -4.47 10.33 1.40
CA ALA A 97 -4.16 9.13 2.17
C ALA A 97 -5.46 8.63 2.79
N PHE A 98 -5.51 7.35 3.10
CA PHE A 98 -6.69 6.77 3.75
C PHE A 98 -6.31 5.54 4.56
N ALA A 99 -7.10 5.27 5.57
CA ALA A 99 -7.15 4.03 6.31
C ALA A 99 -8.51 3.35 6.15
N VAL A 100 -8.51 2.06 5.82
CA VAL A 100 -9.73 1.23 5.85
C VAL A 100 -9.54 0.03 6.79
N PRO A 101 -10.62 -0.67 7.20
CA PRO A 101 -10.52 -1.76 8.17
C PRO A 101 -9.48 -2.79 7.82
N GLY A 102 -8.98 -3.48 8.84
CA GLY A 102 -8.05 -4.58 8.62
C GLY A 102 -6.60 -4.18 8.41
N GLY A 103 -6.25 -2.92 8.73
CA GLY A 103 -4.89 -2.41 8.68
C GLY A 103 -4.43 -1.94 7.31
N ILE A 104 -5.35 -1.72 6.36
CA ILE A 104 -4.98 -1.23 5.03
C ILE A 104 -4.76 0.28 5.10
N ILE A 105 -3.60 0.73 4.64
CA ILE A 105 -3.23 2.14 4.57
C ILE A 105 -2.85 2.46 3.14
N GLY A 106 -3.53 3.41 2.55
CA GLY A 106 -3.24 3.92 1.22
C GLY A 106 -2.60 5.29 1.27
N ILE A 107 -1.58 5.51 0.43
CA ILE A 107 -0.91 6.80 0.30
C ILE A 107 -0.78 7.11 -1.19
N HIS A 108 -1.22 8.31 -1.61
CA HIS A 108 -0.93 8.80 -2.96
C HIS A 108 0.48 9.41 -2.99
N GLY A 109 1.24 9.16 -4.05
CA GLY A 109 2.57 9.77 -4.24
C GLY A 109 2.55 11.31 -4.15
N GLY A 110 1.45 11.94 -4.58
CA GLY A 110 1.24 13.39 -4.49
C GLY A 110 1.18 13.95 -3.06
N LEU A 111 0.93 13.11 -2.04
CA LEU A 111 0.99 13.55 -0.64
C LEU A 111 2.40 14.02 -0.25
N ILE A 112 3.44 13.34 -0.73
CA ILE A 112 4.85 13.68 -0.47
C ILE A 112 5.17 15.08 -1.03
N LEU A 113 4.60 15.43 -2.19
CA LEU A 113 4.81 16.73 -2.83
C LEU A 113 4.03 17.86 -2.15
N SER A 114 2.91 17.50 -1.52
CA SER A 114 2.01 18.45 -0.89
C SER A 114 2.45 18.88 0.50
N ALA A 115 3.23 18.05 1.19
CA ALA A 115 3.81 18.37 2.49
C ALA A 115 5.05 19.28 2.32
N ASP A 116 5.16 20.33 3.14
CA ASP A 116 6.36 21.20 3.13
C ASP A 116 7.57 20.50 3.76
N ASN A 117 7.34 19.64 4.75
CA ASN A 117 8.38 18.90 5.46
C ASN A 117 7.93 17.47 5.83
N GLU A 118 8.90 16.69 6.29
CA GLU A 118 8.70 15.28 6.68
C GLU A 118 7.70 15.12 7.83
N ASP A 119 7.69 16.05 8.79
CA ASP A 119 6.77 16.02 9.92
C ASP A 119 5.31 16.25 9.46
N GLU A 120 5.08 17.10 8.45
CA GLU A 120 3.75 17.29 7.85
C GLU A 120 3.26 16.01 7.16
N LEU A 121 4.12 15.30 6.42
CA LEU A 121 3.79 13.98 5.85
C LEU A 121 3.45 12.98 6.97
N ALA A 122 4.30 12.91 7.99
CA ALA A 122 4.11 12.01 9.13
C ALA A 122 2.80 12.31 9.88
N SER A 123 2.39 13.58 9.96
CA SER A 123 1.14 13.98 10.60
C SER A 123 -0.10 13.38 9.94
N VAL A 124 -0.11 13.27 8.60
CA VAL A 124 -1.21 12.64 7.86
C VAL A 124 -1.21 11.12 8.09
N VAL A 125 -0.04 10.47 8.06
CA VAL A 125 0.05 9.03 8.32
C VAL A 125 -0.35 8.70 9.77
N ALA A 126 0.03 9.53 10.74
CA ALA A 126 -0.37 9.39 12.14
C ALA A 126 -1.88 9.59 12.34
N HIS A 127 -2.49 10.50 11.59
CA HIS A 127 -3.95 10.70 11.55
C HIS A 127 -4.68 9.46 11.03
N GLU A 128 -4.23 8.87 9.92
CA GLU A 128 -4.81 7.62 9.40
C GLU A 128 -4.64 6.44 10.37
N LEU A 129 -3.48 6.33 11.02
CA LEU A 129 -3.26 5.33 12.08
C LEU A 129 -4.20 5.55 13.28
N ALA A 130 -4.55 6.79 13.60
CA ALA A 130 -5.50 7.09 14.65
C ALA A 130 -6.92 6.63 14.27
N HIS A 131 -7.36 6.80 13.02
CA HIS A 131 -8.63 6.25 12.54
C HIS A 131 -8.72 4.72 12.71
N LEU A 132 -7.63 4.00 12.40
CA LEU A 132 -7.55 2.56 12.63
C LEU A 132 -7.56 2.20 14.11
N SER A 133 -6.76 2.92 14.91
CA SER A 133 -6.64 2.67 16.36
C SER A 133 -7.99 2.81 17.07
N GLN A 134 -8.78 3.82 16.69
CA GLN A 134 -10.08 4.11 17.27
C GLN A 134 -11.24 3.39 16.56
N ARG A 135 -10.95 2.55 15.56
CA ARG A 135 -11.93 1.77 14.79
C ARG A 135 -13.07 2.66 14.25
N HIS A 136 -12.75 3.88 13.81
CA HIS A 136 -13.74 4.87 13.34
C HIS A 136 -14.56 4.33 12.16
N PHE A 137 -13.93 3.57 11.26
CA PHE A 137 -14.64 2.95 10.14
C PHE A 137 -15.66 1.91 10.59
N ALA A 138 -15.30 1.04 11.54
CA ALA A 138 -16.20 0.01 12.06
C ALA A 138 -17.44 0.64 12.71
N SER A 139 -17.21 1.74 13.45
CA SER A 139 -18.28 2.54 14.05
C SER A 139 -19.19 3.17 12.99
N GLN A 140 -18.62 3.75 11.93
CA GLN A 140 -19.38 4.35 10.82
C GLN A 140 -20.19 3.29 10.05
N LEU A 141 -19.63 2.10 9.83
CA LEU A 141 -20.32 0.99 9.19
C LEU A 141 -21.48 0.48 10.04
N GLU A 142 -21.30 0.40 11.36
CA GLU A 142 -22.37 0.02 12.28
C GLU A 142 -23.53 1.03 12.23
N GLU A 143 -23.21 2.32 12.24
CA GLU A 143 -24.21 3.38 12.12
C GLU A 143 -24.94 3.34 10.77
N ALA A 144 -24.21 3.11 9.67
CA ALA A 144 -24.79 2.98 8.33
C ALA A 144 -25.79 1.83 8.24
N ARG A 145 -25.45 0.65 8.82
CA ARG A 145 -26.36 -0.50 8.88
C ARG A 145 -27.63 -0.23 9.67
N ARG A 146 -27.55 0.57 10.73
CA ARG A 146 -28.72 0.96 11.54
C ARG A 146 -29.65 1.92 10.79
N ASN A 147 -29.10 2.80 9.95
CA ASN A 147 -29.82 3.92 9.39
C ASN A 147 -30.30 3.73 7.94
N ARG A 148 -29.72 2.81 7.16
CA ARG A 148 -30.12 2.53 5.77
C ARG A 148 -29.91 1.07 5.38
N PRO A 149 -30.71 0.51 4.46
CA PRO A 149 -30.38 -0.75 3.77
C PRO A 149 -29.29 -0.51 2.71
N PHE A 150 -28.23 0.22 3.06
CA PHE A 150 -27.05 0.33 2.22
C PHE A 150 -26.19 -0.90 2.50
N THR A 151 -25.96 -1.72 1.50
CA THR A 151 -25.13 -2.92 1.68
C THR A 151 -23.68 -2.49 1.88
N LEU A 152 -22.96 -3.23 2.71
CA LEU A 152 -21.52 -3.03 2.91
C LEU A 152 -20.74 -3.05 1.57
N ALA A 153 -21.20 -3.86 0.62
CA ALA A 153 -20.66 -3.89 -0.74
C ALA A 153 -20.76 -2.53 -1.45
N ALA A 154 -21.89 -1.83 -1.35
CA ALA A 154 -22.07 -0.51 -1.96
C ALA A 154 -21.13 0.54 -1.34
N LEU A 155 -20.90 0.47 -0.03
CA LEU A 155 -19.94 1.34 0.66
C LEU A 155 -18.50 1.10 0.18
N LEU A 156 -18.05 -0.16 0.19
CA LEU A 156 -16.69 -0.52 -0.26
C LEU A 156 -16.46 -0.17 -1.73
N ALA A 157 -17.47 -0.35 -2.58
CA ALA A 157 -17.42 0.06 -3.99
C ALA A 157 -17.28 1.58 -4.15
N SER A 158 -17.98 2.37 -3.33
CA SER A 158 -17.86 3.84 -3.38
C SER A 158 -16.48 4.34 -2.94
N ILE A 159 -15.89 3.74 -1.90
CA ILE A 159 -14.53 4.06 -1.45
C ILE A 159 -13.52 3.70 -2.53
N LEU A 160 -13.69 2.54 -3.16
CA LEU A 160 -12.82 2.11 -4.25
C LEU A 160 -12.79 3.15 -5.38
N VAL A 161 -13.95 3.65 -5.80
CA VAL A 161 -14.05 4.70 -6.82
C VAL A 161 -13.41 6.01 -6.36
N ALA A 162 -13.55 6.38 -5.09
CA ALA A 162 -12.92 7.60 -4.55
C ALA A 162 -11.38 7.48 -4.44
N SER A 163 -10.87 6.27 -4.21
CA SER A 163 -9.44 5.97 -4.08
C SER A 163 -8.73 5.68 -5.42
N ALA A 164 -9.46 5.20 -6.42
CA ALA A 164 -8.93 4.85 -7.73
C ALA A 164 -9.14 6.01 -8.71
N ASP A 165 -8.03 6.63 -9.16
CA ASP A 165 -7.92 7.66 -10.19
C ASP A 165 -9.18 8.52 -10.45
N GLY A 166 -9.18 9.75 -9.91
CA GLY A 166 -10.29 10.70 -10.02
C GLY A 166 -10.71 11.08 -11.44
N GLN A 167 -9.97 10.71 -12.49
CA GLN A 167 -10.32 10.97 -13.89
C GLN A 167 -11.04 9.80 -14.58
N ALA A 168 -10.67 8.54 -14.31
CA ALA A 168 -11.30 7.39 -14.95
C ALA A 168 -12.66 7.03 -14.30
N GLY A 169 -12.82 7.22 -12.99
CA GLY A 169 -14.07 6.94 -12.27
C GLY A 169 -15.17 8.00 -12.48
N ALA A 170 -14.78 9.26 -12.68
CA ALA A 170 -15.71 10.39 -12.80
C ALA A 170 -16.42 10.47 -14.16
N ALA A 171 -15.89 9.82 -15.21
CA ALA A 171 -16.50 9.85 -16.54
C ALA A 171 -17.79 9.01 -16.65
N ALA A 172 -17.99 8.03 -15.75
CA ALA A 172 -19.15 7.13 -15.77
C ALA A 172 -20.24 7.51 -14.75
N ILE A 173 -19.94 8.37 -13.78
CA ILE A 173 -20.84 8.73 -12.68
C ILE A 173 -20.98 10.25 -12.67
N SER A 174 -22.21 10.77 -12.75
CA SER A 174 -22.43 12.22 -12.64
C SER A 174 -21.74 12.76 -11.38
N THR A 175 -21.06 13.90 -11.49
CA THR A 175 -20.33 14.54 -10.39
C THR A 175 -21.18 14.71 -9.14
N THR A 176 -22.50 14.90 -9.30
CA THR A 176 -23.49 14.95 -8.22
C THR A 176 -23.60 13.64 -7.45
N ILE A 177 -23.65 12.49 -8.13
CA ILE A 177 -23.75 11.17 -7.49
C ILE A 177 -22.42 10.82 -6.79
N ALA A 178 -21.28 11.11 -7.43
CA ALA A 178 -19.96 10.90 -6.83
C ALA A 178 -19.76 11.76 -5.57
N SER A 179 -20.19 13.02 -5.61
CA SER A 179 -20.12 13.94 -4.46
C SER A 179 -21.03 13.48 -3.30
N GLN A 180 -22.25 13.02 -3.60
CA GLN A 180 -23.17 12.49 -2.56
C GLN A 180 -22.66 11.18 -1.94
N GLN A 181 -22.06 10.30 -2.73
CA GLN A 181 -21.43 9.08 -2.21
C GLN A 181 -20.19 9.40 -1.36
N SER A 182 -19.35 10.32 -1.82
CA SER A 182 -18.16 10.75 -1.08
C SER A 182 -18.52 11.42 0.26
N ALA A 183 -19.58 12.23 0.29
CA ALA A 183 -20.08 12.82 1.53
C ALA A 183 -20.59 11.78 2.54
N ALA A 184 -21.02 10.60 2.07
CA ALA A 184 -21.39 9.48 2.95
C ALA A 184 -20.16 8.77 3.56
N LEU A 185 -18.98 8.97 2.98
CA LEU A 185 -17.70 8.44 3.48
C LEU A 185 -17.02 9.38 4.46
N ALA A 186 -17.46 10.64 4.53
CA ALA A 186 -16.90 11.63 5.45
C ALA A 186 -17.05 11.19 6.91
N PHE A 187 -15.94 11.23 7.64
CA PHE A 187 -15.96 10.96 9.07
C PHE A 187 -16.69 12.06 9.83
N SER A 188 -17.29 11.68 10.96
CA SER A 188 -17.97 12.63 11.83
C SER A 188 -16.97 13.65 12.39
N ARG A 189 -17.43 14.85 12.75
CA ARG A 189 -16.58 15.85 13.41
C ARG A 189 -15.94 15.33 14.71
N GLN A 190 -16.62 14.43 15.42
CA GLN A 190 -16.10 13.83 16.64
C GLN A 190 -14.96 12.85 16.32
N ASN A 191 -15.12 12.02 15.29
CA ASN A 191 -14.09 11.09 14.82
C ASN A 191 -12.83 11.86 14.39
N GLU A 192 -12.99 12.95 13.65
CA GLU A 192 -11.86 13.78 13.21
C GLU A 192 -11.11 14.41 14.40
N GLN A 193 -11.84 14.99 15.37
CA GLN A 193 -11.22 15.56 16.58
C GLN A 193 -10.49 14.51 17.44
N GLU A 194 -11.05 13.30 17.51
CA GLU A 194 -10.41 12.20 18.22
C GLU A 194 -9.18 11.69 17.48
N ALA A 195 -9.25 11.54 16.15
CA ALA A 195 -8.12 11.15 15.32
C ALA A 195 -6.99 12.18 15.39
N ASP A 196 -7.30 13.49 15.36
CA ASP A 196 -6.31 14.56 15.52
C ASP A 196 -5.57 14.43 16.87
N ARG A 197 -6.33 14.24 17.95
CA ARG A 197 -5.79 14.10 19.31
C ARG A 197 -4.88 12.88 19.43
N VAL A 198 -5.32 11.71 18.97
CA VAL A 198 -4.56 10.45 19.06
C VAL A 198 -3.37 10.46 18.11
N GLY A 199 -3.54 11.06 16.93
CA GLY A 199 -2.49 11.25 15.93
C GLY A 199 -1.38 12.13 16.48
N MET A 200 -1.68 13.31 17.04
CA MET A 200 -0.67 14.17 17.67
C MET A 200 0.06 13.47 18.83
N GLN A 201 -0.63 12.67 19.65
CA GLN A 201 0.05 11.90 20.69
C GLN A 201 1.02 10.87 20.09
N THR A 202 0.65 10.26 18.96
CA THR A 202 1.53 9.33 18.23
C THR A 202 2.77 10.06 17.70
N LEU A 203 2.61 11.29 17.17
CA LEU A 203 3.74 12.12 16.74
C LEU A 203 4.70 12.43 17.89
N VAL A 204 4.17 12.91 19.03
CA VAL A 204 4.99 13.19 20.23
C VAL A 204 5.74 11.94 20.67
N ASN A 205 5.07 10.79 20.74
CA ASN A 205 5.67 9.53 21.15
C ASN A 205 6.78 9.06 20.18
N ALA A 206 6.67 9.43 18.90
CA ALA A 206 7.64 9.13 17.86
C ALA A 206 8.75 10.20 17.73
N GLY A 207 8.76 11.22 18.60
CA GLY A 207 9.71 12.33 18.56
C GLY A 207 9.53 13.27 17.37
N ILE A 208 8.30 13.40 16.88
CA ILE A 208 7.91 14.26 15.74
C ILE A 208 7.11 15.45 16.26
N ASP A 209 7.31 16.60 15.63
CA ASP A 209 6.64 17.85 15.96
C ASP A 209 5.11 17.75 15.86
N PRO A 210 4.36 17.84 16.99
CA PRO A 210 2.90 17.81 16.96
C PRO A 210 2.27 19.02 16.25
N GLU A 211 2.98 20.15 16.13
CA GLU A 211 2.52 21.32 15.37
C GLU A 211 2.54 21.09 13.85
N ALA A 212 3.17 20.01 13.38
CA ALA A 212 3.12 19.64 11.97
C ALA A 212 1.69 19.37 11.48
N MET A 213 0.83 18.82 12.34
CA MET A 213 -0.57 18.54 12.00
C MET A 213 -1.37 19.83 11.71
N PRO A 214 -1.43 20.85 12.60
CA PRO A 214 -2.12 22.10 12.29
C PRO A 214 -1.49 22.87 11.11
N ARG A 215 -0.16 22.75 10.89
CA ARG A 215 0.47 23.32 9.68
C ARG A 215 -0.03 22.64 8.40
N MET A 216 -0.10 21.31 8.40
CA MET A 216 -0.65 20.55 7.27
C MET A 216 -2.13 20.87 7.02
N PHE A 217 -2.95 20.99 8.05
CA PHE A 217 -4.36 21.42 7.91
C PHE A 217 -4.49 22.84 7.35
N SER A 218 -3.63 23.75 7.80
CA SER A 218 -3.60 25.12 7.28
C SER A 218 -3.24 25.15 5.78
N ARG A 219 -2.33 24.26 5.35
CA ARG A 219 -1.95 24.10 3.95
C ARG A 219 -3.09 23.54 3.10
N LEU A 220 -3.76 22.50 3.60
CA LEU A 220 -4.95 21.94 2.98
C LEU A 220 -6.06 22.99 2.80
N LEU A 221 -6.33 23.78 3.84
CA LEU A 221 -7.34 24.83 3.77
C LEU A 221 -6.94 25.94 2.78
N ARG A 222 -5.65 26.25 2.66
CA ARG A 222 -5.16 27.22 1.67
C ARG A 222 -5.30 26.69 0.25
N SER A 223 -4.94 25.42 -0.02
CA SER A 223 -5.03 24.85 -1.36
C SER A 223 -6.47 24.83 -1.89
N GLN A 224 -7.46 24.60 -1.02
CA GLN A 224 -8.89 24.72 -1.37
C GLN A 224 -9.27 26.12 -1.92
N ARG A 225 -8.68 27.19 -1.38
CA ARG A 225 -9.03 28.57 -1.77
C ARG A 225 -8.49 28.93 -3.17
N PHE A 226 -7.34 28.37 -3.53
CA PHE A 226 -6.66 28.66 -4.79
C PHE A 226 -7.13 27.76 -5.94
N ASP A 227 -7.62 26.55 -5.65
CA ASP A 227 -8.12 25.60 -6.64
C ASP A 227 -9.61 25.28 -6.40
N GLN A 228 -10.48 26.29 -6.58
CA GLN A 228 -11.92 26.18 -6.32
C GLN A 228 -12.63 25.11 -7.17
N ASN A 229 -12.01 24.67 -8.26
CA ASN A 229 -12.58 23.66 -9.16
C ASN A 229 -12.13 22.24 -8.83
N ARG A 230 -11.19 22.05 -7.89
CA ARG A 230 -10.66 20.73 -7.53
C ARG A 230 -10.32 20.65 -6.03
N LEU A 231 -11.33 20.35 -5.23
CA LEU A 231 -11.14 19.97 -3.82
C LEU A 231 -10.22 18.74 -3.74
N PRO A 232 -9.14 18.77 -2.93
CA PRO A 232 -8.33 17.58 -2.65
C PRO A 232 -9.20 16.41 -2.17
N GLU A 233 -8.96 15.21 -2.70
CA GLU A 233 -9.75 14.01 -2.40
C GLU A 233 -9.75 13.70 -0.89
N PHE A 234 -8.63 13.94 -0.20
CA PHE A 234 -8.52 13.83 1.25
C PHE A 234 -9.60 14.61 2.01
N LEU A 235 -9.99 15.79 1.50
CA LEU A 235 -10.95 16.67 2.15
C LEU A 235 -12.40 16.24 1.95
N LEU A 236 -12.64 15.28 1.04
CA LEU A 236 -13.96 14.66 0.87
C LEU A 236 -14.27 13.72 2.05
N THR A 237 -13.26 13.03 2.59
CA THR A 237 -13.39 12.12 3.74
C THR A 237 -13.00 12.78 5.06
N HIS A 238 -12.08 13.75 5.04
CA HIS A 238 -11.56 14.47 6.21
C HIS A 238 -11.75 16.00 6.10
N PRO A 239 -12.98 16.53 6.27
CA PRO A 239 -13.22 17.96 6.13
C PRO A 239 -12.42 18.79 7.14
N VAL A 240 -11.55 19.68 6.64
CA VAL A 240 -10.80 20.64 7.45
C VAL A 240 -11.57 21.95 7.56
N SER A 241 -11.59 22.55 8.76
CA SER A 241 -12.21 23.86 9.02
C SER A 241 -11.30 24.73 9.89
N GLU A 242 -11.53 26.04 9.90
CA GLU A 242 -10.81 26.97 10.78
C GLU A 242 -10.94 26.59 12.26
N SER A 243 -12.10 26.07 12.67
CA SER A 243 -12.32 25.58 14.03
C SER A 243 -11.46 24.35 14.38
N ARG A 244 -11.28 23.43 13.42
CA ARG A 244 -10.43 22.24 13.59
C ARG A 244 -8.94 22.61 13.66
N ILE A 245 -8.51 23.57 12.85
CA ILE A 245 -7.14 24.12 12.92
C ILE A 245 -6.89 24.77 14.28
N ALA A 246 -7.82 25.60 14.76
CA ALA A 246 -7.71 26.24 16.06
C ALA A 246 -7.67 25.23 17.21
N ASP A 247 -8.48 24.17 17.14
CA ASP A 247 -8.45 23.07 18.11
C ASP A 247 -7.11 22.32 18.08
N ALA A 248 -6.60 21.97 16.90
CA ALA A 248 -5.30 21.32 16.75
C ALA A 248 -4.14 22.18 17.30
N LEU A 249 -4.15 23.49 17.04
CA LEU A 249 -3.18 24.43 17.62
C LEU A 249 -3.27 24.52 19.14
N ASN A 250 -4.48 24.58 19.69
CA ASN A 250 -4.67 24.63 21.15
C ASN A 250 -4.18 23.35 21.83
N ARG A 251 -4.33 22.20 21.17
CA ARG A 251 -3.84 20.90 21.67
C ARG A 251 -2.33 20.78 21.54
N SER A 252 -1.74 21.16 20.40
CA SER A 252 -0.29 21.08 20.21
C SER A 252 0.44 21.92 21.27
N ALA A 253 -0.10 23.08 21.64
CA ALA A 253 0.43 23.94 22.71
C ALA A 253 0.39 23.31 24.13
N GLN A 254 -0.39 22.24 24.33
CA GLN A 254 -0.48 21.51 25.60
C GLN A 254 0.38 20.24 25.61
N LEU A 255 0.92 19.83 24.45
CA LEU A 255 1.75 18.65 24.31
C LEU A 255 3.23 19.01 24.59
N PRO A 256 4.05 18.02 24.97
CA PRO A 256 5.50 18.22 25.05
C PRO A 256 6.03 18.77 23.73
N ASP A 257 6.81 19.84 23.82
CA ASP A 257 7.48 20.44 22.67
C ASP A 257 8.45 19.41 22.05
N GLN A 258 8.35 19.25 20.75
CA GLN A 258 9.25 18.44 19.94
C GLN A 258 9.81 19.36 18.86
N PRO A 259 11.13 19.52 18.76
CA PRO A 259 11.69 20.44 17.79
C PRO A 259 11.28 20.00 16.38
N ALA A 260 10.76 20.94 15.59
CA ALA A 260 10.51 20.73 14.18
C ALA A 260 11.75 20.10 13.52
N SER A 261 11.59 18.90 13.00
CA SER A 261 12.71 18.19 12.40
C SER A 261 13.06 18.87 11.09
N LYS A 262 14.37 19.07 10.85
CA LYS A 262 14.82 19.31 9.49
C LYS A 262 14.51 18.06 8.69
N ASN A 263 14.08 18.23 7.44
CA ASN A 263 13.88 17.11 6.53
C ASN A 263 15.09 16.18 6.55
N SER A 264 14.84 14.89 6.75
CA SER A 264 15.87 13.89 6.55
C SER A 264 16.34 13.92 5.09
N LYS A 265 17.57 13.44 4.86
CA LYS A 265 18.09 13.34 3.48
C LYS A 265 17.26 12.34 2.68
N GLU A 266 16.78 11.30 3.35
CA GLU A 266 15.86 10.30 2.84
C GLU A 266 14.58 10.96 2.33
N TYR A 267 13.94 11.82 3.13
CA TYR A 267 12.76 12.55 2.69
C TYR A 267 13.05 13.48 1.50
N GLU A 268 14.18 14.20 1.50
CA GLU A 268 14.58 15.04 0.37
C GLU A 268 14.80 14.22 -0.93
N ILE A 269 15.39 13.03 -0.82
CA ILE A 269 15.55 12.07 -1.92
C ILE A 269 14.17 11.66 -2.44
N ILE A 270 13.27 11.19 -1.56
CA ILE A 270 11.93 10.73 -1.97
C ILE A 270 11.10 11.85 -2.59
N ARG A 271 11.13 13.05 -1.99
CA ARG A 271 10.45 14.23 -2.51
C ARG A 271 10.97 14.61 -3.90
N THR A 272 12.28 14.54 -4.11
CA THR A 272 12.90 14.76 -5.43
C THR A 272 12.46 13.70 -6.44
N ARG A 273 12.42 12.41 -6.04
CA ARG A 273 11.92 11.30 -6.90
C ARG A 273 10.49 11.55 -7.36
N MET A 274 9.59 11.89 -6.42
CA MET A 274 8.19 12.18 -6.75
C MET A 274 8.04 13.44 -7.60
N THR A 275 8.92 14.44 -7.41
CA THR A 275 8.88 15.68 -8.20
C THR A 275 9.24 15.41 -9.66
N VAL A 276 10.24 14.55 -9.91
CA VAL A 276 10.61 14.13 -11.26
C VAL A 276 9.52 13.23 -11.86
N HIS A 277 9.06 12.23 -11.12
CA HIS A 277 8.05 11.26 -11.56
C HIS A 277 6.71 11.90 -11.97
N PHE A 278 6.25 12.92 -11.22
CA PHE A 278 5.02 13.66 -11.53
C PHE A 278 5.25 14.95 -12.34
N ALA A 279 6.42 15.12 -12.94
CA ALA A 279 6.68 16.25 -13.83
C ALA A 279 5.76 16.22 -15.06
N LYS A 280 5.44 17.41 -15.59
CA LYS A 280 4.56 17.54 -16.77
C LYS A 280 5.15 16.85 -18.01
N SER A 281 6.46 16.92 -18.16
CA SER A 281 7.20 16.19 -19.17
C SER A 281 8.63 15.92 -18.68
N PRO A 282 9.27 14.82 -19.14
CA PRO A 282 10.67 14.55 -18.84
C PRO A 282 11.61 15.71 -19.23
N GLN A 283 11.31 16.39 -20.34
CA GLN A 283 12.11 17.51 -20.84
C GLN A 283 12.01 18.75 -19.95
N ASP A 284 10.80 19.07 -19.44
CA ASP A 284 10.61 20.18 -18.51
C ASP A 284 11.31 19.91 -17.18
N SER A 285 11.21 18.68 -16.67
CA SER A 285 11.91 18.23 -15.46
C SER A 285 13.42 18.40 -15.59
N TYR A 286 13.96 17.90 -16.70
CA TYR A 286 15.38 18.05 -17.02
C TYR A 286 15.82 19.51 -17.10
N ALA A 287 15.08 20.35 -17.84
CA ALA A 287 15.39 21.78 -17.96
C ALA A 287 15.39 22.50 -16.61
N PHE A 288 14.40 22.19 -15.76
CA PHE A 288 14.29 22.73 -14.41
C PHE A 288 15.51 22.37 -13.55
N TYR A 289 15.87 21.09 -13.45
CA TYR A 289 17.00 20.66 -12.63
C TYR A 289 18.35 21.09 -13.20
N ARG A 290 18.50 21.14 -14.52
CA ARG A 290 19.70 21.67 -15.17
C ARG A 290 19.91 23.14 -14.80
N GLN A 291 18.87 23.96 -14.89
CA GLN A 291 18.92 25.35 -14.47
C GLN A 291 19.20 25.49 -12.97
N ALA A 292 18.60 24.64 -12.13
CA ALA A 292 18.82 24.64 -10.69
C ALA A 292 20.29 24.35 -10.35
N VAL A 293 20.90 23.34 -10.99
CA VAL A 293 22.32 23.00 -10.81
C VAL A 293 23.24 24.12 -11.32
N ASP A 294 22.93 24.73 -12.47
CA ASP A 294 23.71 25.84 -13.03
C ASP A 294 23.66 27.08 -12.10
N ALA A 295 22.55 27.30 -11.39
CA ALA A 295 22.41 28.36 -10.39
C ALA A 295 23.11 28.01 -9.06
N SER A 296 22.90 26.80 -8.55
CA SER A 296 23.54 26.27 -7.36
C SER A 296 23.47 24.73 -7.31
N PRO A 297 24.60 24.01 -7.31
CA PRO A 297 24.63 22.55 -7.34
C PRO A 297 24.34 21.95 -5.95
N THR A 298 23.14 22.20 -5.43
CA THR A 298 22.67 21.59 -4.17
C THR A 298 22.50 20.08 -4.34
N PRO A 299 22.59 19.27 -3.26
CA PRO A 299 22.43 17.82 -3.36
C PRO A 299 21.10 17.39 -3.99
N THR A 300 20.00 18.07 -3.66
CA THR A 300 18.67 17.80 -4.25
C THR A 300 18.61 18.20 -5.71
N ALA A 301 19.22 19.32 -6.12
CA ALA A 301 19.30 19.71 -7.53
C ALA A 301 20.12 18.72 -8.35
N LEU A 302 21.27 18.26 -7.83
CA LEU A 302 22.10 17.24 -8.48
C LEU A 302 21.38 15.90 -8.59
N TYR A 303 20.70 15.48 -7.52
CA TYR A 303 19.95 14.23 -7.53
C TYR A 303 18.75 14.28 -8.48
N GLY A 304 18.01 15.40 -8.52
CA GLY A 304 16.93 15.61 -9.48
C GLY A 304 17.42 15.71 -10.93
N LEU A 305 18.59 16.32 -11.16
CA LEU A 305 19.24 16.29 -12.47
C LEU A 305 19.57 14.85 -12.87
N ALA A 306 20.11 14.04 -11.95
CA ALA A 306 20.40 12.64 -12.26
C ALA A 306 19.15 11.87 -12.70
N LEU A 307 18.05 11.98 -11.95
CA LEU A 307 16.79 11.31 -12.26
C LEU A 307 16.18 11.77 -13.59
N SER A 308 16.08 13.09 -13.81
CA SER A 308 15.53 13.63 -15.06
C SER A 308 16.45 13.36 -16.28
N SER A 309 17.77 13.25 -16.07
CA SER A 309 18.71 12.78 -17.09
C SER A 309 18.49 11.30 -17.45
N ILE A 310 18.08 10.44 -16.51
CA ILE A 310 17.67 9.05 -16.83
C ILE A 310 16.47 9.06 -17.78
N GLU A 311 15.41 9.80 -17.46
CA GLU A 311 14.17 9.87 -18.27
C GLU A 311 14.40 10.45 -19.68
N THR A 312 15.44 11.25 -19.85
CA THR A 312 15.82 11.86 -21.13
C THR A 312 16.99 11.16 -21.84
N ASN A 313 17.35 9.95 -21.38
CA ASN A 313 18.43 9.11 -21.93
C ASN A 313 19.84 9.76 -21.90
N ARG A 314 20.08 10.70 -20.97
CA ARG A 314 21.34 11.43 -20.76
C ARG A 314 22.19 10.77 -19.68
N TYR A 315 22.47 9.48 -19.84
CA TYR A 315 23.00 8.66 -18.74
C TYR A 315 24.39 9.07 -18.24
N GLN A 316 25.26 9.57 -19.13
CA GLN A 316 26.57 10.12 -18.73
C GLN A 316 26.42 11.32 -17.79
N GLU A 317 25.44 12.19 -18.05
CA GLU A 317 25.15 13.33 -17.18
C GLU A 317 24.54 12.86 -15.86
N ALA A 318 23.68 11.84 -15.89
CA ALA A 318 23.13 11.25 -14.67
C ALA A 318 24.24 10.72 -13.74
N HIS A 319 25.20 9.98 -14.28
CA HIS A 319 26.37 9.53 -13.52
C HIS A 319 27.22 10.69 -13.00
N GLN A 320 27.44 11.74 -13.80
CA GLN A 320 28.21 12.91 -13.38
C GLN A 320 27.52 13.68 -12.26
N ALA A 321 26.20 13.82 -12.30
CA ALA A 321 25.43 14.50 -11.28
C ALA A 321 25.50 13.76 -9.94
N LEU A 322 25.34 12.42 -9.93
CA LEU A 322 25.48 11.64 -8.69
C LEU A 322 26.92 11.64 -8.13
N LYS A 323 27.95 11.68 -9.00
CA LYS A 323 29.36 11.79 -8.57
C LYS A 323 29.70 13.14 -7.93
N GLN A 324 28.93 14.20 -8.22
CA GLN A 324 29.10 15.52 -7.63
C GLN A 324 28.41 15.66 -6.26
N LEU A 325 27.59 14.69 -5.86
CA LEU A 325 26.96 14.71 -4.54
C LEU A 325 28.03 14.68 -3.43
N PRO A 326 27.76 15.27 -2.26
CA PRO A 326 28.61 15.10 -1.09
C PRO A 326 28.80 13.63 -0.67
N ASN A 327 29.93 13.30 -0.04
CA ASN A 327 30.29 11.91 0.32
C ASN A 327 29.24 11.23 1.20
N ASP A 328 28.63 11.97 2.12
CA ASP A 328 27.58 11.46 2.99
C ASP A 328 26.31 11.09 2.20
N TRP A 329 25.95 11.86 1.16
CA TRP A 329 24.89 11.49 0.21
C TRP A 329 25.28 10.27 -0.63
N GLN A 330 26.47 10.25 -1.22
CA GLN A 330 26.94 9.12 -2.04
C GLN A 330 26.97 7.79 -1.27
N SER A 331 27.15 7.85 0.05
CA SER A 331 27.17 6.68 0.92
C SER A 331 25.78 6.08 1.19
N MET A 332 24.70 6.86 1.00
CA MET A 332 23.33 6.43 1.27
C MET A 332 22.90 5.32 0.31
N LEU A 333 22.20 4.31 0.84
CA LEU A 333 21.71 3.18 0.05
C LEU A 333 20.85 3.64 -1.14
N TYR A 334 19.95 4.61 -0.95
CA TYR A 334 19.09 5.12 -2.01
C TYR A 334 19.88 5.72 -3.18
N ILE A 335 20.97 6.43 -2.92
CA ILE A 335 21.84 6.97 -3.98
C ILE A 335 22.56 5.85 -4.72
N LYS A 336 23.06 4.83 -4.00
CA LYS A 336 23.70 3.66 -4.62
C LYS A 336 22.73 2.86 -5.48
N LEU A 337 21.47 2.73 -5.04
CA LEU A 337 20.42 2.09 -5.82
C LEU A 337 20.09 2.90 -7.08
N THR A 338 20.04 4.24 -7.00
CA THR A 338 19.86 5.07 -8.20
C THR A 338 21.02 4.96 -9.19
N VAL A 339 22.26 4.76 -8.73
CA VAL A 339 23.36 4.42 -9.64
C VAL A 339 23.08 3.12 -10.42
N ALA A 340 22.53 2.10 -9.75
CA ALA A 340 22.13 0.87 -10.43
C ALA A 340 20.94 1.07 -11.38
N GLU A 341 19.98 1.95 -11.03
CA GLU A 341 18.88 2.35 -11.92
C GLU A 341 19.41 3.02 -13.21
N ILE A 342 20.48 3.83 -13.13
CA ILE A 342 21.14 4.38 -14.32
C ILE A 342 21.68 3.25 -15.20
N TYR A 343 22.42 2.28 -14.64
CA TYR A 343 22.96 1.15 -15.42
C TYR A 343 21.85 0.29 -16.05
N LEU A 344 20.71 0.14 -15.38
CA LEU A 344 19.53 -0.50 -15.96
C LEU A 344 18.99 0.30 -17.14
N ALA A 345 18.82 1.61 -17.00
CA ALA A 345 18.33 2.45 -18.09
C ALA A 345 19.30 2.48 -19.30
N GLU A 346 20.61 2.47 -19.02
CA GLU A 346 21.68 2.34 -20.02
C GLU A 346 21.71 1.00 -20.76
N GLN A 347 20.95 0.00 -20.29
CA GLN A 347 21.04 -1.39 -20.74
C GLN A 347 22.41 -2.04 -20.44
N ASN A 348 23.16 -1.47 -19.50
CA ASN A 348 24.40 -2.05 -18.98
C ASN A 348 24.07 -3.06 -17.88
N TRP A 349 23.37 -4.13 -18.28
CA TRP A 349 22.81 -5.14 -17.37
C TRP A 349 23.86 -5.82 -16.50
N GLN A 350 25.05 -6.04 -17.06
CA GLN A 350 26.17 -6.65 -16.35
C GLN A 350 26.58 -5.80 -15.13
N THR A 351 26.82 -4.50 -15.34
CA THR A 351 27.24 -3.59 -14.27
C THR A 351 26.10 -3.36 -13.27
N ALA A 352 24.85 -3.30 -13.74
CA ALA A 352 23.68 -3.24 -12.87
C ALA A 352 23.61 -4.46 -11.93
N VAL A 353 23.74 -5.68 -12.46
CA VAL A 353 23.71 -6.90 -11.66
C VAL A 353 24.89 -6.99 -10.70
N GLU A 354 26.11 -6.70 -11.14
CA GLU A 354 27.29 -6.72 -10.28
C GLU A 354 27.17 -5.74 -9.10
N SER A 355 26.74 -4.50 -9.38
CA SER A 355 26.54 -3.49 -8.34
C SER A 355 25.41 -3.86 -7.37
N LEU A 356 24.30 -4.40 -7.86
CA LEU A 356 23.17 -4.83 -7.02
C LEU A 356 23.47 -6.10 -6.23
N GLN A 357 24.29 -7.02 -6.75
CA GLN A 357 24.78 -8.19 -6.00
C GLN A 357 25.68 -7.75 -4.85
N ALA A 358 26.63 -6.84 -5.12
CA ALA A 358 27.48 -6.28 -4.07
C ALA A 358 26.66 -5.54 -3.00
N LEU A 359 25.59 -4.82 -3.39
CA LEU A 359 24.66 -4.23 -2.42
C LEU A 359 23.88 -5.29 -1.64
N ASN A 360 23.47 -6.38 -2.28
CA ASN A 360 22.73 -7.46 -1.62
C ASN A 360 23.58 -8.25 -0.62
N GLU A 361 24.90 -8.29 -0.81
CA GLU A 361 25.83 -8.83 0.19
C GLU A 361 25.94 -7.93 1.43
N LEU A 362 25.88 -6.61 1.26
CA LEU A 362 25.95 -5.63 2.35
C LEU A 362 24.60 -5.43 3.06
N TYR A 363 23.50 -5.56 2.32
CA TYR A 363 22.13 -5.30 2.75
C TYR A 363 21.22 -6.49 2.41
N PRO A 364 21.49 -7.69 2.95
CA PRO A 364 20.72 -8.89 2.62
C PRO A 364 19.26 -8.75 3.04
N TYR A 365 18.34 -9.34 2.26
CA TYR A 365 16.89 -9.31 2.49
C TYR A 365 16.28 -7.91 2.53
N THR A 366 16.97 -6.91 1.98
CA THR A 366 16.44 -5.55 1.86
C THR A 366 15.55 -5.46 0.62
N TYR A 367 14.27 -5.18 0.83
CA TYR A 367 13.24 -5.11 -0.20
C TYR A 367 13.67 -4.38 -1.48
N THR A 368 14.22 -3.18 -1.33
CA THR A 368 14.63 -2.31 -2.46
C THR A 368 15.75 -2.91 -3.28
N VAL A 369 16.74 -3.51 -2.60
CA VAL A 369 17.89 -4.16 -3.21
C VAL A 369 17.43 -5.41 -3.96
N GLU A 370 16.64 -6.27 -3.32
CA GLU A 370 16.13 -7.50 -3.94
C GLU A 370 15.22 -7.18 -5.14
N LYS A 371 14.35 -6.16 -5.03
CA LYS A 371 13.50 -5.73 -6.16
C LYS A 371 14.31 -5.29 -7.36
N LEU A 372 15.26 -4.37 -7.19
CA LEU A 372 16.08 -3.89 -8.29
C LEU A 372 17.00 -4.99 -8.83
N LEU A 373 17.58 -5.83 -7.97
CA LEU A 373 18.39 -6.98 -8.38
C LEU A 373 17.56 -7.96 -9.22
N SER A 374 16.32 -8.25 -8.83
CA SER A 374 15.45 -9.13 -9.59
C SER A 374 15.12 -8.57 -10.98
N LYS A 375 14.86 -7.26 -11.10
CA LYS A 375 14.67 -6.57 -12.39
C LYS A 375 15.94 -6.65 -13.25
N ALA A 376 17.11 -6.43 -12.65
CA ALA A 376 18.40 -6.49 -13.33
C ALA A 376 18.74 -7.89 -13.86
N LEU A 377 18.54 -8.92 -13.04
CA LEU A 377 18.75 -10.32 -13.43
C LEU A 377 17.82 -10.73 -14.57
N MET A 378 16.54 -10.31 -14.52
CA MET A 378 15.60 -10.54 -15.61
C MET A 378 16.05 -9.86 -16.91
N ALA A 379 16.47 -8.59 -16.85
CA ALA A 379 16.95 -7.86 -18.03
C ALA A 379 18.23 -8.47 -18.63
N GLN A 380 19.10 -9.05 -17.80
CA GLN A 380 20.30 -9.75 -18.22
C GLN A 380 20.04 -11.18 -18.75
N GLY A 381 18.80 -11.67 -18.70
CA GLY A 381 18.47 -13.04 -19.12
C GLY A 381 18.89 -14.12 -18.13
N GLN A 382 18.87 -13.81 -16.82
CA GLN A 382 19.18 -14.74 -15.73
C GLN A 382 17.94 -15.10 -14.87
N PRO A 383 16.87 -15.69 -15.46
CA PRO A 383 15.60 -15.89 -14.77
C PRO A 383 15.71 -16.85 -13.58
N ALA A 384 16.55 -17.88 -13.66
CA ALA A 384 16.77 -18.80 -12.54
C ALA A 384 17.34 -18.12 -11.29
N GLN A 385 18.16 -17.07 -11.46
CA GLN A 385 18.67 -16.28 -10.33
C GLN A 385 17.60 -15.31 -9.83
N ALA A 386 16.89 -14.64 -10.74
CA ALA A 386 15.78 -13.75 -10.41
C ALA A 386 14.70 -14.46 -9.59
N ILE A 387 14.33 -15.69 -9.97
CA ILE A 387 13.37 -16.54 -9.23
C ILE A 387 13.81 -16.73 -7.77
N ARG A 388 15.10 -16.96 -7.50
CA ARG A 388 15.58 -17.13 -6.12
C ARG A 388 15.37 -15.86 -5.29
N VAL A 389 15.74 -14.71 -5.85
CA VAL A 389 15.58 -13.40 -5.19
C VAL A 389 14.10 -13.07 -4.99
N MET A 390 13.27 -13.21 -6.03
CA MET A 390 11.83 -12.95 -5.96
C MET A 390 11.09 -13.89 -5.00
N ASN A 391 11.61 -15.09 -4.74
CA ASN A 391 11.05 -15.99 -3.72
C ASN A 391 11.33 -15.52 -2.28
N ASN A 392 12.42 -14.77 -2.04
CA ASN A 392 12.64 -14.09 -0.75
C ASN A 392 11.59 -12.99 -0.58
N ILE A 393 11.43 -12.13 -1.59
CA ILE A 393 10.41 -11.07 -1.58
C ILE A 393 9.02 -11.66 -1.39
N LYS A 394 8.69 -12.77 -2.07
CA LYS A 394 7.40 -13.47 -1.92
C LYS A 394 7.15 -13.93 -0.48
N ARG A 395 8.18 -14.34 0.25
CA ARG A 395 8.08 -14.79 1.64
C ARG A 395 7.83 -13.60 2.58
N ASP A 396 8.58 -12.52 2.39
CA ASP A 396 8.61 -11.39 3.34
C ASP A 396 7.52 -10.34 3.01
N TYR A 397 7.16 -10.24 1.73
CA TYR A 397 6.14 -9.33 1.17
C TYR A 397 5.12 -10.13 0.32
N PRO A 398 4.34 -11.05 0.92
CA PRO A 398 3.45 -11.95 0.18
C PRO A 398 2.30 -11.25 -0.55
N LYS A 399 2.09 -9.95 -0.32
CA LYS A 399 1.05 -9.14 -0.97
C LYS A 399 1.59 -8.19 -2.03
N ASP A 400 2.89 -8.24 -2.33
CA ASP A 400 3.51 -7.47 -3.40
C ASP A 400 3.10 -8.04 -4.76
N VAL A 401 2.07 -7.44 -5.35
CA VAL A 401 1.49 -7.88 -6.63
C VAL A 401 2.48 -7.80 -7.79
N ASP A 402 3.38 -6.81 -7.77
CA ASP A 402 4.39 -6.64 -8.81
C ASP A 402 5.42 -7.76 -8.77
N ASN A 403 5.80 -8.22 -7.56
CA ASN A 403 6.68 -9.36 -7.40
C ASN A 403 6.02 -10.64 -7.91
N TRP A 404 4.74 -10.86 -7.60
CA TRP A 404 4.01 -12.02 -8.13
C TRP A 404 3.93 -12.00 -9.66
N TYR A 405 3.66 -10.83 -10.25
CA TYR A 405 3.65 -10.69 -11.71
C TYR A 405 5.04 -11.01 -12.31
N LEU A 406 6.09 -10.36 -11.82
CA LEU A 406 7.45 -10.54 -12.31
C LEU A 406 7.97 -11.98 -12.09
N LEU A 407 7.62 -12.61 -10.97
CA LEU A 407 7.98 -14.00 -10.68
C LEU A 407 7.33 -14.96 -11.69
N ALA A 408 6.10 -14.70 -12.11
CA ALA A 408 5.43 -15.51 -13.13
C ALA A 408 6.12 -15.38 -14.49
N GLU A 409 6.55 -14.18 -14.85
CA GLU A 409 7.34 -13.93 -16.06
C GLU A 409 8.72 -14.62 -15.98
N ALA A 410 9.37 -14.58 -14.81
CA ALA A 410 10.64 -15.26 -14.56
C ALA A 410 10.51 -16.79 -14.72
N TYR A 411 9.47 -17.40 -14.14
CA TYR A 411 9.18 -18.82 -14.35
C TYR A 411 8.91 -19.15 -15.83
N GLY A 412 8.25 -18.24 -16.56
CA GLY A 412 8.02 -18.40 -18.00
C GLY A 412 9.33 -18.45 -18.79
N GLN A 413 10.23 -17.50 -18.52
CA GLN A 413 11.57 -17.47 -19.13
C GLN A 413 12.45 -18.66 -18.71
N ASN A 414 12.22 -19.23 -17.52
CA ASN A 414 12.91 -20.42 -17.04
C ASN A 414 12.24 -21.75 -17.47
N ASN A 415 11.20 -21.71 -18.32
CA ASN A 415 10.43 -22.87 -18.79
C ASN A 415 9.70 -23.67 -17.70
N GLU A 416 9.40 -23.05 -16.55
CA GLU A 416 8.70 -23.69 -15.43
C GLU A 416 7.18 -23.48 -15.50
N ARG A 417 6.52 -24.10 -16.48
CA ARG A 417 5.11 -23.86 -16.82
C ARG A 417 4.13 -23.98 -15.66
N MET A 418 4.25 -25.02 -14.82
CA MET A 418 3.38 -25.17 -13.66
C MET A 418 3.52 -23.99 -12.70
N ASN A 419 4.75 -23.55 -12.43
CA ASN A 419 5.00 -22.41 -11.56
C ASN A 419 4.50 -21.09 -12.15
N VAL A 420 4.48 -20.93 -13.49
CA VAL A 420 3.79 -19.80 -14.14
C VAL A 420 2.32 -19.77 -13.75
N HIS A 421 1.62 -20.91 -13.86
CA HIS A 421 0.20 -20.98 -13.52
C HIS A 421 -0.05 -20.70 -12.03
N LEU A 422 0.67 -21.39 -11.15
CA LEU A 422 0.53 -21.20 -9.69
C LEU A 422 0.76 -19.74 -9.29
N THR A 423 1.81 -19.11 -9.82
CA THR A 423 2.16 -17.72 -9.51
C THR A 423 1.12 -16.73 -10.09
N ARG A 424 0.58 -17.00 -11.28
CA ARG A 424 -0.49 -16.17 -11.88
C ARG A 424 -1.81 -16.28 -11.13
N ILE A 425 -2.15 -17.47 -10.61
CA ILE A 425 -3.35 -17.65 -9.77
C ILE A 425 -3.26 -16.70 -8.56
N GLU A 426 -2.13 -16.71 -7.86
CA GLU A 426 -1.89 -15.85 -6.70
C GLU A 426 -1.98 -14.35 -7.04
N TYR A 427 -1.32 -13.93 -8.12
CA TYR A 427 -1.44 -12.56 -8.64
C TYR A 427 -2.92 -12.17 -8.86
N PHE A 428 -3.70 -13.04 -9.51
CA PHE A 428 -5.11 -12.78 -9.76
C PHE A 428 -5.95 -12.77 -8.48
N LEU A 429 -5.64 -13.60 -7.49
CA LEU A 429 -6.30 -13.55 -6.17
C LEU A 429 -5.98 -12.25 -5.43
N LEU A 430 -4.73 -11.79 -5.46
CA LEU A 430 -4.31 -10.54 -4.83
C LEU A 430 -4.90 -9.29 -5.48
N THR A 431 -5.34 -9.40 -6.73
CA THR A 431 -5.97 -8.31 -7.51
C THR A 431 -7.48 -8.51 -7.71
N GLY A 432 -8.09 -9.49 -7.01
CA GLY A 432 -9.54 -9.73 -7.05
C GLY A 432 -10.08 -10.33 -8.37
N GLN A 433 -9.21 -10.73 -9.30
CA GLN A 433 -9.57 -11.25 -10.62
C GLN A 433 -9.86 -12.77 -10.58
N THR A 434 -10.85 -13.17 -9.78
CA THR A 434 -11.16 -14.59 -9.49
C THR A 434 -11.53 -15.43 -10.71
N ASP A 435 -12.08 -14.82 -11.76
CA ASP A 435 -12.37 -15.53 -13.02
C ASP A 435 -11.09 -15.90 -13.77
N LYS A 436 -10.11 -14.99 -13.79
CA LYS A 436 -8.78 -15.27 -14.38
C LYS A 436 -8.01 -16.28 -13.55
N ALA A 437 -8.12 -16.24 -12.23
CA ALA A 437 -7.55 -17.26 -11.33
C ALA A 437 -8.11 -18.66 -11.67
N ASN A 438 -9.44 -18.81 -11.78
CA ASN A 438 -10.07 -20.08 -12.16
C ASN A 438 -9.66 -20.55 -13.57
N GLN A 439 -9.51 -19.62 -14.52
CA GLN A 439 -9.02 -19.95 -15.85
C GLN A 439 -7.58 -20.51 -15.79
N GLN A 440 -6.70 -19.90 -14.97
CA GLN A 440 -5.34 -20.41 -14.76
C GLN A 440 -5.33 -21.78 -14.06
N ILE A 441 -6.20 -22.02 -13.08
CA ILE A 441 -6.36 -23.35 -12.46
C ILE A 441 -6.74 -24.39 -13.52
N THR A 442 -7.68 -24.06 -14.39
CA THR A 442 -8.11 -24.94 -15.49
C THR A 442 -6.96 -25.27 -16.44
N PHE A 443 -6.10 -24.29 -16.74
CA PHE A 443 -4.92 -24.51 -17.57
C PHE A 443 -3.87 -25.34 -16.85
N ALA A 444 -3.59 -25.05 -15.57
CA ALA A 444 -2.65 -25.80 -14.75
C ALA A 444 -3.02 -27.29 -14.69
N ARG A 445 -4.31 -27.62 -14.52
CA ARG A 445 -4.82 -29.01 -14.49
C ARG A 445 -4.63 -29.78 -15.80
N ARG A 446 -4.31 -29.11 -16.91
CA ARG A 446 -4.02 -29.76 -18.21
C ARG A 446 -2.54 -30.04 -18.43
N GLU A 447 -1.66 -29.51 -17.59
CA GLU A 447 -0.23 -29.82 -17.64
C GLU A 447 0.00 -31.31 -17.32
N LYS A 448 0.98 -31.92 -17.99
CA LYS A 448 1.30 -33.35 -17.83
C LYS A 448 2.22 -33.55 -16.63
N ASN A 449 2.20 -34.76 -16.05
CA ASN A 449 3.12 -35.19 -14.98
C ASN A 449 3.05 -34.36 -13.69
N GLN A 450 1.85 -33.91 -13.31
CA GLN A 450 1.65 -33.20 -12.04
C GLN A 450 2.01 -34.10 -10.86
N SER A 451 2.76 -33.56 -9.91
CA SER A 451 3.00 -34.17 -8.62
C SER A 451 1.74 -34.12 -7.74
N GLN A 452 1.67 -35.02 -6.76
CA GLN A 452 0.57 -35.00 -5.77
C GLN A 452 0.50 -33.68 -4.99
N TYR A 453 1.66 -33.06 -4.75
CA TYR A 453 1.75 -31.75 -4.11
C TYR A 453 1.10 -30.65 -4.97
N GLU A 454 1.37 -30.60 -6.28
CA GLU A 454 0.79 -29.61 -7.19
C GLU A 454 -0.72 -29.77 -7.32
N ILE A 455 -1.22 -31.01 -7.37
CA ILE A 455 -2.66 -31.29 -7.40
C ILE A 455 -3.32 -30.74 -6.12
N ALA A 456 -2.78 -31.09 -4.94
CA ALA A 456 -3.31 -30.60 -3.67
C ALA A 456 -3.24 -29.07 -3.57
N ARG A 457 -2.17 -28.44 -4.09
CA ARG A 457 -2.06 -26.98 -4.11
C ARG A 457 -3.10 -26.34 -5.02
N LEU A 458 -3.39 -26.92 -6.19
CA LEU A 458 -4.45 -26.44 -7.08
C LEU A 458 -5.83 -26.58 -6.45
N ASP A 459 -6.10 -27.67 -5.73
CA ASP A 459 -7.35 -27.86 -4.99
C ASP A 459 -7.51 -26.80 -3.89
N GLN A 460 -6.44 -26.50 -3.16
CA GLN A 460 -6.43 -25.41 -2.17
C GLN A 460 -6.70 -24.06 -2.84
N LEU A 461 -6.00 -23.74 -3.93
CA LEU A 461 -6.17 -22.47 -4.65
C LEU A 461 -7.57 -22.31 -5.24
N GLU A 462 -8.22 -23.40 -5.65
CA GLU A 462 -9.61 -23.38 -6.11
C GLU A 462 -10.57 -23.02 -4.97
N GLN A 463 -10.37 -23.59 -3.77
CA GLN A 463 -11.12 -23.24 -2.58
C GLN A 463 -10.89 -21.78 -2.17
N GLU A 464 -9.65 -21.32 -2.17
CA GLU A 464 -9.30 -19.93 -1.90
C GLU A 464 -9.91 -18.97 -2.93
N THR A 465 -9.91 -19.34 -4.22
CA THR A 465 -10.56 -18.56 -5.28
C THR A 465 -12.04 -18.41 -5.05
N LYS A 466 -12.71 -19.49 -4.61
CA LYS A 466 -14.13 -19.44 -4.24
C LYS A 466 -14.35 -18.54 -3.03
N ALA A 467 -13.55 -18.68 -1.98
CA ALA A 467 -13.66 -17.87 -0.77
C ALA A 467 -13.45 -16.37 -1.06
N VAL A 468 -12.44 -16.01 -1.87
CA VAL A 468 -12.21 -14.61 -2.29
C VAL A 468 -13.39 -14.09 -3.10
N ARG A 469 -13.93 -14.89 -4.02
CA ARG A 469 -15.10 -14.49 -4.82
C ARG A 469 -16.31 -14.23 -3.93
N ASP A 470 -16.56 -15.10 -2.95
CA ASP A 470 -17.70 -14.97 -2.02
C ASP A 470 -17.51 -13.76 -1.10
N ALA A 471 -16.29 -13.52 -0.60
CA ALA A 471 -15.94 -12.34 0.19
C ALA A 471 -16.10 -11.02 -0.59
N MET A 472 -15.75 -11.00 -1.87
CA MET A 472 -15.94 -9.83 -2.73
C MET A 472 -17.40 -9.60 -3.13
N LYS A 473 -18.22 -10.66 -3.15
CA LYS A 473 -19.66 -10.60 -3.45
C LYS A 473 -20.53 -10.27 -2.25
N MET A 474 -19.96 -10.05 -1.06
CA MET A 474 -20.70 -9.92 0.19
C MET A 474 -21.85 -8.90 0.14
N ASP A 475 -23.03 -9.39 -0.23
CA ASP A 475 -24.33 -8.86 0.18
C ASP A 475 -24.41 -9.06 1.69
N ILE A 476 -24.08 -8.01 2.46
CA ILE A 476 -24.43 -7.90 3.88
C ILE A 476 -25.28 -6.66 4.06
#